data_AF-A0A1W9X1H3-F1
#
_entry.id   AF-A0A1W9X1H3-F1
#
_cell.length_a   1.000
_cell.length_b   1.000
_cell.length_c   1.000
_cell.angle_alpha   90.00
_cell.angle_beta   90.00
_cell.angle_gamma   90.00
#
_symmetry.space_group_name_H-M   'P 1'
#
loop_
_entity.id
_entity.type
_entity.pdbx_description
1 polymer ?
#
loop_
_entity_poly.entity_id
_entity_poly.type
_entity_poly.pdbx_seq_one_letter_code
_entity_poly.pdbx_strand_id
1 'polypeptide(L)'
;MKRGSLLAIPVGTNYSITGQIRLILRGGQVEIHYTIDNTDERTCGTLELGIDKGYTEALVDSEGEFYGKGLGTILSKESDSLKKKYQKRNKIKTVLDQVEQKNPKKAKRIRKNNLGRKKLNRRKKKHQA
;
A
#
# COMPACT_ATOMS: atom_id res chain seq x y z
N MET A 1 9.45 0.98 -32.31
CA MET A 1 10.06 -0.34 -32.00
C MET A 1 9.49 -1.36 -32.98
N LYS A 2 10.34 -2.19 -33.61
CA LYS A 2 9.87 -3.31 -34.42
C LYS A 2 9.27 -4.36 -33.48
N ARG A 3 8.14 -4.96 -33.85
CA ARG A 3 7.51 -6.03 -33.07
C ARG A 3 8.52 -7.18 -32.95
N GLY A 4 8.79 -7.64 -31.72
CA GLY A 4 9.75 -8.72 -31.46
C GLY A 4 11.20 -8.30 -31.20
N SER A 5 11.52 -7.00 -31.14
CA SER A 5 12.85 -6.56 -30.68
C SER A 5 13.02 -6.83 -29.17
N LEU A 6 14.13 -7.47 -28.79
CA LEU A 6 14.51 -7.70 -27.40
C LEU A 6 14.64 -6.36 -26.65
N LEU A 7 14.06 -6.30 -25.46
CA LEU A 7 14.18 -5.14 -24.56
C LEU A 7 15.04 -5.55 -23.36
N ALA A 8 16.24 -4.99 -23.26
CA ALA A 8 17.07 -5.15 -22.08
C ALA A 8 16.56 -4.21 -20.97
N ILE A 9 16.26 -4.77 -19.80
CA ILE A 9 15.82 -4.00 -18.63
C ILE A 9 16.92 -4.12 -17.57
N PRO A 10 17.59 -3.03 -17.19
CA PRO A 10 18.60 -3.09 -16.15
C PRO A 10 17.95 -3.45 -14.81
N VAL A 11 18.56 -4.38 -14.08
CA VAL A 11 18.11 -4.82 -12.76
C VAL A 11 18.99 -4.21 -11.68
N GLY A 12 18.38 -3.70 -10.61
CA GLY A 12 19.08 -3.01 -9.51
C GLY A 12 19.40 -3.94 -8.33
N THR A 13 19.73 -5.21 -8.59
CA THR A 13 19.92 -6.22 -7.55
C THR A 13 21.15 -7.07 -7.84
N ASN A 14 21.82 -7.52 -6.78
CA ASN A 14 22.99 -8.38 -6.85
C ASN A 14 22.66 -9.87 -6.70
N TYR A 15 21.38 -10.20 -6.46
CA TYR A 15 20.94 -11.59 -6.42
C TYR A 15 20.67 -12.09 -7.84
N SER A 16 21.04 -13.34 -8.09
CA SER A 16 20.69 -14.01 -9.34
C SER A 16 19.18 -14.19 -9.40
N ILE A 17 18.56 -13.69 -10.47
CA ILE A 17 17.12 -13.84 -10.70
C ILE A 17 16.91 -15.22 -11.32
N THR A 18 16.37 -16.15 -10.54
CA THR A 18 16.01 -17.49 -11.00
C THR A 18 14.52 -17.74 -10.77
N GLY A 19 13.96 -18.71 -11.51
CA GLY A 19 12.56 -19.10 -11.35
C GLY A 19 11.56 -18.08 -11.90
N GLN A 20 10.40 -18.00 -11.24
CA GLN A 20 9.28 -17.20 -11.71
C GLN A 20 9.43 -15.74 -11.28
N ILE A 21 9.37 -14.83 -12.25
CA ILE A 21 9.33 -13.39 -12.00
C ILE A 21 7.93 -12.82 -12.20
N ARG A 22 7.62 -11.75 -11.49
CA ARG A 22 6.46 -10.89 -11.73
C ARG A 22 6.94 -9.52 -12.21
N LEU A 23 6.57 -9.18 -13.44
CA LEU A 23 6.80 -7.85 -14.01
C LEU A 23 5.58 -6.97 -13.78
N ILE A 24 5.77 -5.78 -13.20
CA ILE A 24 4.68 -4.82 -12.96
C ILE A 24 5.02 -3.48 -13.61
N LEU A 25 4.14 -3.02 -14.50
CA LEU A 25 4.19 -1.67 -15.04
C LEU A 25 3.36 -0.74 -14.16
N ARG A 26 4.01 0.13 -13.38
CA ARG A 26 3.32 1.01 -12.43
C ARG A 26 3.83 2.44 -12.54
N GLY A 27 2.97 3.35 -12.99
CA GLY A 27 3.25 4.78 -12.97
C GLY A 27 4.47 5.21 -13.78
N GLY A 28 4.76 4.52 -14.90
CA GLY A 28 5.94 4.76 -15.73
C GLY A 28 7.21 4.05 -15.26
N GLN A 29 7.12 3.25 -14.19
CA GLN A 29 8.22 2.42 -13.69
C GLN A 29 7.94 0.94 -14.01
N VAL A 30 9.03 0.18 -14.14
CA VAL A 30 9.02 -1.28 -14.21
C VAL A 30 9.48 -1.80 -12.87
N GLU A 31 8.64 -2.57 -12.19
CA GLU A 31 9.01 -3.30 -10.97
C GLU A 31 9.19 -4.78 -11.34
N ILE A 32 10.29 -5.39 -10.89
CA ILE A 32 10.56 -6.83 -11.04
C ILE A 32 10.52 -7.42 -9.64
N HIS A 33 9.55 -8.30 -9.38
CA HIS A 33 9.42 -9.03 -8.12
C HIS A 33 9.81 -10.49 -8.37
N TYR A 34 10.70 -11.01 -7.54
CA TYR A 34 11.14 -12.40 -7.55
C TYR A 34 11.43 -12.82 -6.10
N THR A 35 11.34 -14.11 -5.82
CA THR A 35 11.63 -14.67 -4.50
C THR A 35 13.10 -14.98 -4.38
N ILE A 36 13.66 -14.74 -3.20
CA ILE A 36 14.98 -15.22 -2.80
C ILE A 36 14.81 -16.13 -1.59
N ASP A 37 15.64 -17.16 -1.50
CA ASP A 37 15.68 -17.99 -0.30
C ASP A 37 16.26 -17.17 0.85
N ASN A 38 15.59 -17.24 1.99
CA ASN A 38 16.06 -16.57 3.19
C ASN A 38 17.18 -17.42 3.80
N THR A 39 18.42 -16.92 3.75
CA THR A 39 19.60 -17.60 4.32
C THR A 39 19.88 -17.19 5.76
N ASP A 40 18.93 -16.50 6.42
CA ASP A 40 19.11 -15.97 7.77
C ASP A 40 18.83 -17.07 8.81
N GLU A 41 19.88 -17.75 9.24
CA GLU A 41 19.85 -18.79 10.28
C GLU A 41 19.80 -18.20 11.69
N ARG A 42 18.81 -17.35 11.98
CA ARG A 42 18.66 -16.83 13.35
C ARG A 42 18.20 -17.95 14.27
N THR A 43 19.07 -18.36 15.18
CA THR A 43 18.71 -19.28 16.25
C THR A 43 17.63 -18.67 17.13
N CYS A 44 16.54 -19.40 17.36
CA CYS A 44 15.57 -19.02 18.38
C CYS A 44 16.29 -19.00 19.74
N GLY A 45 16.14 -17.91 20.50
CA GLY A 45 16.70 -17.82 21.84
C GLY A 45 16.05 -18.82 22.80
N THR A 46 16.63 -18.98 23.99
CA THR A 46 16.08 -19.85 25.05
C THR A 46 15.10 -19.13 25.98
N LEU A 47 14.90 -17.82 25.80
CA LEU A 47 14.01 -17.01 26.61
C LEU A 47 12.56 -17.20 26.16
N GLU A 48 11.67 -17.40 27.13
CA GLU A 48 10.22 -17.39 26.93
C GLU A 48 9.67 -16.05 27.41
N LEU A 49 9.01 -15.33 26.51
CA LEU A 49 8.43 -14.01 26.80
C LEU A 49 6.97 -13.99 26.34
N GLY A 50 6.06 -13.73 27.29
CA GLY A 50 4.65 -13.55 26.97
C GLY A 50 4.46 -12.23 26.25
N ILE A 51 3.69 -12.21 25.16
CA ILE A 51 3.42 -11.00 24.38
C ILE A 51 1.91 -10.83 24.22
N ASP A 52 1.37 -9.72 24.69
CA ASP A 52 0.01 -9.29 24.42
C ASP A 52 -0.03 -8.18 23.37
N LYS A 53 -1.07 -8.16 22.54
CA LYS A 53 -1.24 -7.20 21.45
C LYS A 53 -2.35 -6.22 21.76
N GLY A 54 -1.98 -4.95 21.95
CA GLY A 54 -2.91 -3.88 22.25
C GLY A 54 -3.35 -3.06 21.04
N TYR A 55 -4.36 -2.21 21.25
CA TYR A 55 -4.69 -1.12 20.33
C TYR A 55 -3.88 0.14 20.63
N THR A 56 -3.78 0.51 21.91
CA THR A 56 -3.12 1.72 22.37
C THR A 56 -1.61 1.63 22.20
N GLU A 57 -1.05 0.46 22.49
CA GLU A 57 0.33 0.03 22.28
C GLU A 57 0.37 -1.16 21.32
N ALA A 58 1.50 -1.38 20.63
CA ALA A 58 1.61 -2.47 19.68
C ALA A 58 1.78 -3.83 20.35
N LEU A 59 2.63 -3.87 21.39
CA LEU A 59 2.95 -5.07 22.15
C LEU A 59 3.17 -4.70 23.62
N VAL A 60 2.76 -5.58 24.52
CA VAL A 60 3.14 -5.54 25.94
C VAL A 60 3.75 -6.88 26.27
N ASP A 61 4.93 -6.89 26.88
CA ASP A 61 5.54 -8.15 27.32
C ASP A 61 5.15 -8.53 28.75
N SER A 62 5.43 -9.78 29.13
CA SER A 62 5.15 -10.30 30.46
C SER A 62 5.97 -9.64 31.59
N GLU A 63 7.00 -8.86 31.25
CA GLU A 63 7.77 -8.06 32.21
C GLU A 63 7.14 -6.68 32.44
N GLY A 64 6.10 -6.33 31.67
CA GLY A 64 5.38 -5.07 31.75
C GLY A 64 5.96 -3.97 30.88
N GLU A 65 6.86 -4.30 29.95
CA GLU A 65 7.36 -3.34 28.97
C GLU A 65 6.40 -3.16 27.80
N PHE A 66 6.26 -1.92 27.38
CA PHE A 66 5.28 -1.50 26.36
C PHE A 66 5.99 -1.02 25.11
N TYR A 67 5.77 -1.71 24.00
CA TYR A 67 6.35 -1.40 22.70
C TYR A 67 5.31 -0.78 21.77
N GLY A 68 5.74 0.19 20.97
CA GLY A 68 4.85 0.87 20.03
C GLY A 68 3.76 1.71 20.70
N LYS A 69 4.08 2.34 21.85
CA LYS A 69 3.20 3.29 22.52
C LYS A 69 2.66 4.34 21.54
N GLY A 70 1.35 4.62 21.61
CA GLY A 70 0.70 5.60 20.74
C GLY A 70 0.29 5.06 19.36
N LEU A 71 0.39 3.75 19.14
CA LEU A 71 -0.12 3.08 17.93
C LEU A 71 -1.59 3.46 17.70
N GLY A 72 -2.41 3.38 18.75
CA GLY A 72 -3.85 3.66 18.68
C GLY A 72 -4.13 5.10 18.20
N THR A 73 -3.34 6.08 18.63
CA THR A 73 -3.47 7.47 18.18
C THR A 73 -3.17 7.62 16.69
N ILE A 74 -2.10 6.97 16.21
CA ILE A 74 -1.72 6.99 14.79
C ILE A 74 -2.82 6.34 13.94
N LEU A 75 -3.29 5.16 14.35
CA LEU A 75 -4.34 4.41 13.66
C LEU A 75 -5.68 5.15 13.65
N SER A 76 -6.10 5.72 14.78
CA SER A 76 -7.31 6.54 14.89
C SER A 76 -7.26 7.75 13.95
N LYS A 77 -6.14 8.49 13.95
CA LYS A 77 -5.96 9.67 13.10
C LYS A 77 -6.05 9.35 11.61
N GLU A 78 -5.43 8.25 11.18
CA GLU A 78 -5.50 7.82 9.78
C GLU A 78 -6.91 7.34 9.42
N SER A 79 -7.54 6.55 10.29
CA SER A 79 -8.91 6.04 10.11
C SER A 79 -9.94 7.17 10.00
N ASP A 80 -9.89 8.16 10.90
CA ASP A 80 -10.78 9.32 10.87
C ASP A 80 -10.59 10.16 9.59
N SER A 81 -9.34 10.33 9.16
CA SER A 81 -9.04 11.04 7.93
C SER A 81 -9.62 10.32 6.71
N LEU A 82 -9.49 8.99 6.66
CA LEU A 82 -10.07 8.16 5.60
C LEU A 82 -11.61 8.18 5.64
N LYS A 83 -12.23 8.07 6.82
CA LYS A 83 -13.68 8.15 7.00
C LYS A 83 -14.25 9.45 6.41
N LYS A 84 -13.73 10.59 6.84
CA LYS A 84 -14.14 11.92 6.32
C LYS A 84 -13.93 12.02 4.81
N LYS A 85 -12.83 11.46 4.29
CA LYS A 85 -12.53 11.45 2.84
C LYS A 85 -13.54 10.63 2.05
N TYR A 86 -13.84 9.41 2.49
CA TYR A 86 -14.73 8.50 1.77
C TYR A 86 -16.19 8.93 1.84
N GLN A 87 -16.64 9.51 2.97
CA GLN A 87 -17.96 10.15 3.06
C GLN A 87 -18.15 11.24 2.00
N LYS A 88 -17.16 12.15 1.85
CA LYS A 88 -17.20 13.20 0.80
C LYS A 88 -17.17 12.60 -0.61
N ARG A 89 -16.40 11.54 -0.84
CA ARG A 89 -16.35 10.86 -2.15
C ARG A 89 -17.65 10.16 -2.49
N ASN A 90 -18.34 9.58 -1.51
CA ASN A 90 -19.62 8.92 -1.72
C ASN A 90 -20.66 9.92 -2.24
N LYS A 91 -20.72 11.12 -1.65
CA LYS A 91 -21.58 12.22 -2.14
C LYS A 91 -21.29 12.58 -3.61
N ILE A 92 -20.01 12.65 -3.98
CA ILE A 92 -19.60 12.93 -5.38
C ILE A 92 -19.97 11.77 -6.31
N LYS A 93 -19.92 10.53 -5.82
CA LYS A 93 -20.34 9.35 -6.59
C LYS A 93 -21.83 9.41 -6.91
N THR A 94 -22.68 9.77 -5.95
CA THR A 94 -24.11 10.02 -6.21
C THR A 94 -24.34 11.04 -7.32
N VAL A 95 -23.59 12.15 -7.32
CA VAL A 95 -23.67 13.17 -8.39
C VAL A 95 -23.21 12.61 -9.73
N LEU A 96 -22.15 11.79 -9.75
CA LEU A 96 -21.68 11.12 -10.96
C LEU A 96 -22.78 10.25 -11.57
N ASP A 97 -23.45 9.44 -10.74
CA ASP A 97 -24.47 8.50 -11.20
C ASP A 97 -25.66 9.22 -11.84
N GLN A 98 -26.05 10.39 -11.32
CA GLN A 98 -27.11 11.23 -11.89
C GLN A 98 -26.75 11.86 -13.25
N VAL A 99 -25.48 12.21 -13.47
CA VAL A 99 -25.02 12.91 -14.69
C VAL A 99 -24.39 11.98 -15.73
N GLU A 100 -24.23 10.70 -15.40
CA GLU A 100 -23.49 9.74 -16.22
C GLU A 100 -24.05 9.60 -17.63
N GLN A 101 -25.36 9.40 -17.73
CA GLN A 101 -26.07 9.30 -19.01
C GLN A 101 -26.39 10.68 -19.61
N LYS A 102 -26.69 11.67 -18.77
CA LYS A 102 -27.15 13.01 -19.20
C LYS A 102 -26.03 13.90 -19.73
N ASN A 103 -24.82 13.77 -19.18
CA ASN A 103 -23.69 14.61 -19.55
C ASN A 103 -22.34 13.83 -19.45
N PRO A 104 -22.00 13.07 -20.50
CA PRO A 104 -20.78 12.26 -20.53
C PRO A 104 -19.50 13.08 -20.33
N LYS A 105 -19.45 14.31 -20.86
CA LYS A 105 -18.30 15.23 -20.70
C LYS A 105 -18.10 15.61 -19.22
N LYS A 106 -19.18 15.92 -18.49
CA LYS A 106 -19.12 16.21 -17.05
C LYS A 106 -18.77 14.96 -16.25
N ALA A 107 -19.36 13.81 -16.56
CA ALA A 107 -19.05 12.54 -15.91
C ALA A 107 -17.55 12.18 -16.02
N LYS A 108 -16.95 12.32 -17.22
CA LYS A 108 -15.51 12.11 -17.44
C LYS A 108 -14.64 13.03 -16.58
N ARG A 109 -15.02 14.30 -16.44
CA ARG A 109 -14.32 15.26 -15.57
C ARG A 109 -14.39 14.87 -14.10
N ILE A 110 -15.57 14.50 -13.59
CA ILE A 110 -15.76 14.06 -12.19
C ILE A 110 -14.89 12.83 -11.88
N ARG A 111 -14.87 11.84 -12.78
CA ARG A 111 -14.02 10.65 -12.63
C ARG A 111 -12.54 11.01 -12.54
N LYS A 112 -12.05 11.83 -13.47
CA LYS A 112 -10.63 12.20 -13.56
C LYS A 112 -10.18 13.05 -12.36
N ASN A 113 -10.95 14.08 -12.02
CA ASN A 113 -10.51 15.14 -11.12
C ASN A 113 -10.91 14.91 -9.66
N ASN A 114 -12.10 14.34 -9.41
CA ASN A 114 -12.66 14.21 -8.06
C ASN A 114 -12.56 12.78 -7.52
N LEU A 115 -12.90 11.79 -8.36
CA LEU A 115 -12.92 10.38 -7.99
C LEU A 115 -11.62 9.62 -8.34
N GLY A 116 -10.62 10.31 -8.89
CA GLY A 116 -9.26 9.75 -9.03
C GLY A 116 -8.63 9.37 -7.69
N ARG A 117 -7.64 8.47 -7.72
CA ARG A 117 -6.94 7.95 -6.52
C ARG A 117 -5.49 8.44 -6.39
N LYS A 118 -4.97 9.30 -7.27
CA LYS A 118 -3.55 9.74 -7.27
C LYS A 118 -3.08 10.21 -5.89
N LYS A 119 -3.82 11.13 -5.24
CA LYS A 119 -3.49 11.65 -3.90
C LYS A 119 -3.62 10.58 -2.80
N LEU A 120 -4.62 9.70 -2.90
CA LEU A 120 -4.86 8.62 -1.94
C LEU A 120 -3.76 7.58 -2.01
N ASN A 121 -3.37 7.16 -3.22
CA ASN A 121 -2.28 6.21 -3.45
C ASN A 121 -0.96 6.78 -2.93
N ARG A 122 -0.67 8.07 -3.17
CA ARG A 122 0.52 8.74 -2.63
C ARG A 122 0.56 8.71 -1.11
N ARG A 123 -0.59 8.91 -0.43
CA ARG A 123 -0.67 8.80 1.03
C ARG A 123 -0.45 7.35 1.48
N LYS A 124 -1.11 6.37 0.84
CA LYS A 124 -0.94 4.95 1.17
C LYS A 124 0.52 4.50 1.08
N LYS A 125 1.24 4.95 0.04
CA LYS A 125 2.68 4.64 -0.12
C LYS A 125 3.54 5.10 1.05
N LYS A 126 3.16 6.14 1.81
CA LYS A 126 3.92 6.57 3.01
C LYS A 126 3.91 5.54 4.13
N HIS A 127 2.93 4.64 4.14
CA HIS A 127 2.74 3.63 5.16
C HIS A 127 3.04 2.21 4.64
N GLN A 128 3.57 2.09 3.42
CA GLN A 128 4.10 0.84 2.90
C GLN A 128 5.62 0.95 2.98
N ALA A 129 6.19 0.27 3.98
CA ALA A 129 7.59 -0.15 3.99
C ALA A 129 7.66 -1.52 3.31
#